data_AF-A0AAW5LSD1-F1
#
_entry.id   AF-A0AAW5LSD1-F1
#
_cell.length_a   1.000
_cell.length_b   1.000
_cell.length_c   1.000
_cell.angle_alpha   90.00
_cell.angle_beta   90.00
_cell.angle_gamma   90.00
#
_symmetry.space_group_name_H-M   'P 1'
#
loop_
_entity.id
_entity.type
_entity.pdbx_description
1 polymer ?
#
loop_
_entity_poly.entity_id
_entity_poly.type
_entity_poly.pdbx_seq_one_letter_code
_entity_poly.pdbx_strand_id
1 'polypeptide(L)'
;PRALARLAHSAQPWMLAVSSGEALQHFWQQLPPPLQQRLQAHATAVVASDRLGEQARALGLQHVVRAAGPTSAQLVAAAHATLTVPAAT
;
A
#
# COMPACT_ATOMS: atom_id res chain seq x y z
N PRO A 1 -17.72 11.87 1.70
CA PRO A 1 -16.26 11.99 1.93
C PRO A 1 -15.48 12.33 0.63
N ARG A 2 -15.17 13.62 0.41
CA ARG A 2 -14.47 14.12 -0.81
C ARG A 2 -13.06 13.55 -1.02
N ALA A 3 -12.33 13.23 0.05
CA ALA A 3 -10.98 12.69 -0.05
C ALA A 3 -10.93 11.32 -0.75
N LEU A 4 -11.89 10.41 -0.44
CA LEU A 4 -12.00 9.10 -1.08
C LEU A 4 -12.39 9.21 -2.57
N ALA A 5 -13.26 10.16 -2.90
CA ALA A 5 -13.64 10.43 -4.29
C ALA A 5 -12.45 10.92 -5.12
N ARG A 6 -11.57 11.76 -4.53
CA ARG A 6 -10.32 12.17 -5.18
C ARG A 6 -9.37 11.00 -5.36
N LEU A 7 -9.26 10.12 -4.35
CA LEU A 7 -8.43 8.93 -4.43
C LEU A 7 -8.87 8.01 -5.58
N ALA A 8 -10.18 7.86 -5.80
CA ALA A 8 -10.71 7.15 -6.96
C ALA A 8 -10.35 7.80 -8.32
N HIS A 9 -10.09 9.10 -8.37
CA HIS A 9 -9.68 9.79 -9.61
C HIS A 9 -8.16 10.00 -9.69
N SER A 10 -7.39 9.55 -8.70
CA SER A 10 -5.94 9.72 -8.69
C SER A 10 -5.25 8.77 -9.68
N ALA A 11 -4.25 9.30 -10.39
CA ALA A 11 -3.40 8.53 -11.28
C ALA A 11 -2.65 7.42 -10.54
N GLN A 12 -2.45 6.30 -11.23
CA GLN A 12 -1.71 5.13 -10.78
C GLN A 12 -0.21 5.27 -11.15
N PRO A 13 0.70 4.52 -10.51
CA PRO A 13 0.48 3.51 -9.46
C PRO A 13 0.21 4.11 -8.07
N TRP A 14 -0.57 3.39 -7.26
CA TRP A 14 -0.86 3.78 -5.88
C TRP A 14 0.11 3.12 -4.92
N MET A 15 0.55 3.83 -3.88
CA MET A 15 1.39 3.26 -2.82
C MET A 15 0.83 3.52 -1.43
N LEU A 16 0.88 2.48 -0.60
CA LEU A 16 0.43 2.48 0.78
C LEU A 16 1.60 2.17 1.69
N ALA A 17 2.15 3.17 2.38
CA ALA A 17 3.12 2.93 3.43
C ALA A 17 2.40 2.51 4.73
N VAL A 18 2.67 1.30 5.20
CA VAL A 18 2.05 0.73 6.39
C VAL A 18 3.09 0.61 7.50
N SER A 19 2.93 1.44 8.52
CA SER A 19 3.72 1.40 9.76
C SER A 19 3.03 0.67 10.91
N SER A 20 1.69 0.54 10.88
CA SER A 20 0.89 -0.10 11.92
C SER A 20 -0.23 -0.97 11.34
N GLY A 21 -0.33 -2.20 11.84
CA GLY A 21 -1.30 -3.18 11.39
C GLY A 21 -2.73 -2.84 11.81
N GLU A 22 -2.90 -2.30 13.02
CA GLU A 22 -4.22 -1.85 13.50
C GLU A 22 -4.74 -0.69 12.65
N ALA A 23 -3.87 0.29 12.35
CA ALA A 23 -4.24 1.41 11.48
C ALA A 23 -4.63 0.94 10.08
N LEU A 24 -3.94 -0.06 9.54
CA LEU A 24 -4.28 -0.68 8.25
C LEU A 24 -5.66 -1.34 8.29
N GLN A 25 -5.97 -2.12 9.32
CA GLN A 25 -7.28 -2.78 9.45
C GLN A 25 -8.42 -1.76 9.58
N HIS A 26 -8.25 -0.75 10.45
CA HIS A 26 -9.24 0.32 10.60
C HIS A 26 -9.45 1.10 9.31
N PHE A 27 -8.38 1.39 8.56
CA PHE A 27 -8.47 2.03 7.26
C PHE A 27 -9.24 1.16 6.26
N TRP A 28 -8.94 -0.14 6.23
CA TRP A 28 -9.59 -1.08 5.31
C TRP A 28 -11.10 -1.21 5.55
N GLN A 29 -11.52 -1.30 6.82
CA GLN A 29 -12.93 -1.37 7.21
C GLN A 29 -13.72 -0.10 6.84
N GLN A 30 -13.05 1.05 6.76
CA GLN A 30 -13.68 2.33 6.39
C GLN A 30 -13.74 2.56 4.88
N LEU A 31 -13.04 1.74 4.09
CA LEU A 31 -13.01 1.87 2.64
C LEU A 31 -14.25 1.26 2.00
N PRO A 32 -14.91 1.95 1.06
CA PRO A 32 -16.01 1.37 0.30
C PRO A 32 -15.50 0.21 -0.59
N PRO A 33 -16.29 -0.85 -0.81
CA PRO A 33 -15.91 -2.03 -1.59
C PRO A 33 -15.25 -1.74 -2.96
N PRO A 34 -15.74 -0.81 -3.80
CA PRO A 34 -15.11 -0.53 -5.10
C PRO A 34 -13.69 0.04 -4.95
N LEU A 35 -13.40 0.76 -3.87
CA LEU A 35 -12.07 1.31 -3.63
C LEU A 35 -11.13 0.24 -3.08
N GLN A 36 -11.63 -0.69 -2.25
CA GLN A 36 -10.87 -1.86 -1.81
C GLN A 36 -10.41 -2.70 -3.01
N GLN A 37 -11.31 -3.02 -3.95
CA GLN A 37 -10.95 -3.79 -5.16
C GLN A 37 -9.86 -3.10 -5.99
N ARG A 38 -9.96 -1.77 -6.16
CA ARG A 38 -8.92 -1.00 -6.87
C ARG A 38 -7.59 -0.98 -6.15
N LEU A 39 -7.59 -0.89 -4.81
CA LEU A 39 -6.38 -0.98 -4.01
C LEU A 39 -5.75 -2.38 -4.12
N GLN A 40 -6.56 -3.44 -4.03
CA GLN A 40 -6.08 -4.82 -4.19
C GLN A 40 -5.43 -5.05 -5.56
N ALA A 41 -6.01 -4.48 -6.63
CA ALA A 41 -5.54 -4.66 -7.99
C ALA A 41 -4.33 -3.79 -8.39
N HIS A 42 -4.23 -2.56 -7.86
CA HIS A 42 -3.27 -1.58 -8.38
C HIS A 42 -2.38 -0.92 -7.33
N ALA A 43 -2.65 -1.11 -6.03
CA ALA A 43 -1.82 -0.51 -5.00
C ALA A 43 -0.67 -1.43 -4.60
N THR A 44 0.50 -0.83 -4.37
CA THR A 44 1.62 -1.50 -3.73
C THR A 44 1.71 -1.08 -2.26
N ALA A 45 1.63 -2.04 -1.36
CA ALA A 45 1.79 -1.83 0.06
C ALA A 45 3.26 -1.98 0.47
N VAL A 46 3.84 -0.92 1.03
CA VAL A 46 5.19 -0.92 1.58
C VAL A 46 5.09 -1.10 3.10
N VAL A 47 5.60 -2.21 3.61
CA VAL A 47 5.43 -2.62 5.01
C VAL A 47 6.76 -2.58 5.77
N ALA A 48 6.73 -2.17 7.03
CA ALA A 48 7.93 -2.12 7.87
C ALA A 48 8.40 -3.51 8.38
N SER A 49 7.53 -4.53 8.34
CA SER A 49 7.82 -5.86 8.86
C SER A 49 7.09 -6.94 8.07
N ASP A 50 7.54 -8.19 8.21
CA ASP A 50 6.95 -9.32 7.49
C ASP A 50 5.52 -9.62 7.94
N ARG A 51 5.27 -9.59 9.26
CA ARG A 51 3.93 -9.70 9.86
C ARG A 51 2.93 -8.70 9.28
N LEU A 52 3.35 -7.45 9.07
CA LEU A 52 2.50 -6.43 8.42
C LEU A 52 2.24 -6.78 6.95
N GLY A 53 3.22 -7.40 6.29
CA GLY A 53 3.10 -7.89 4.93
C GLY A 53 2.09 -9.01 4.79
N GLU A 54 2.08 -9.96 5.73
CA GLU A 54 1.06 -11.01 5.80
C GLU A 54 -0.34 -10.41 6.03
N GLN A 55 -0.45 -9.43 6.92
CA GLN A 55 -1.72 -8.71 7.14
C GLN A 55 -2.21 -7.99 5.88
N ALA A 56 -1.31 -7.31 5.15
CA ALA A 56 -1.66 -6.65 3.89
C ALA A 56 -2.14 -7.66 2.83
N ARG A 57 -1.45 -8.81 2.70
CA ARG A 57 -1.87 -9.89 1.79
C ARG A 57 -3.20 -10.50 2.19
N ALA A 58 -3.48 -10.66 3.48
CA ALA A 58 -4.76 -11.15 3.98
C ALA A 58 -5.93 -10.22 3.61
N LEU A 59 -5.66 -8.93 3.40
CA LEU A 59 -6.65 -7.95 2.91
C LEU A 59 -6.82 -7.98 1.37
N GLY A 60 -6.09 -8.86 0.67
CA GLY A 60 -6.13 -9.03 -0.78
C GLY A 60 -5.15 -8.14 -1.55
N LEU A 61 -4.24 -7.44 -0.87
CA LEU A 61 -3.21 -6.64 -1.56
C LEU A 61 -2.22 -7.59 -2.24
N GLN A 62 -2.17 -7.52 -3.57
CA GLN A 62 -1.33 -8.41 -4.38
C GLN A 62 0.15 -8.01 -4.35
N HIS A 63 0.41 -6.70 -4.31
CA HIS A 63 1.75 -6.14 -4.35
C HIS A 63 2.14 -5.66 -2.96
N VAL A 64 3.01 -6.42 -2.28
CA VAL A 64 3.50 -6.10 -0.94
C VAL A 64 5.02 -6.13 -0.92
N VAL A 65 5.64 -4.99 -0.59
CA VAL A 65 7.09 -4.79 -0.54
C VAL A 65 7.50 -4.54 0.91
N ARG A 66 8.45 -5.31 1.41
CA ARG A 66 9.03 -5.09 2.75
C ARG A 66 10.12 -4.03 2.67
N ALA A 67 10.02 -2.98 3.47
CA ALA A 67 11.10 -2.03 3.64
C ALA A 67 12.26 -2.64 4.43
N ALA A 68 13.47 -2.12 4.20
CA ALA A 68 14.67 -2.59 4.87
C ALA A 68 14.62 -2.42 6.41
N GLY A 69 13.77 -1.51 6.90
CA GLY A 69 13.59 -1.27 8.33
C GLY A 69 12.44 -0.29 8.63
N PRO A 70 12.19 -0.01 9.92
CA PRO A 70 10.97 0.65 10.38
C PRO A 70 10.95 2.17 10.25
N THR A 71 12.06 2.81 9.86
CA THR A 71 12.12 4.26 9.77
C THR A 71 11.39 4.79 8.53
N SER A 72 10.83 5.99 8.62
CA SER A 72 10.16 6.68 7.50
C SER A 72 11.03 6.76 6.25
N ALA A 73 12.33 7.04 6.40
CA ALA A 73 13.28 7.10 5.28
C ALA A 73 13.41 5.76 4.53
N GLN A 74 13.42 4.64 5.27
CA GLN A 74 13.49 3.29 4.67
C GLN A 74 12.19 2.89 3.99
N LEU A 75 11.03 3.27 4.53
CA LEU A 75 9.74 3.09 3.87
C LEU A 75 9.69 3.89 2.55
N VAL A 76 10.11 5.16 2.57
CA VAL A 76 10.17 6.01 1.37
C VAL A 76 11.18 5.46 0.35
N ALA A 77 12.34 4.96 0.78
CA ALA A 77 13.32 4.36 -0.11
C ALA A 77 12.78 3.09 -0.80
N ALA A 78 12.09 2.21 -0.07
CA ALA A 78 11.46 1.02 -0.64
C ALA A 78 10.31 1.38 -1.60
N ALA A 79 9.52 2.40 -1.26
CA ALA A 79 8.48 2.95 -2.13
C ALA A 79 9.08 3.52 -3.42
N HIS A 80 10.12 4.35 -3.30
CA HIS A 80 10.83 4.92 -4.44
C HIS A 80 11.44 3.84 -5.32
N ALA A 81 12.14 2.87 -4.74
CA ALA A 81 12.70 1.73 -5.48
C ALA A 81 11.62 0.99 -6.26
N THR A 82 10.44 0.77 -5.68
CA THR A 82 9.31 0.11 -6.35
C THR A 82 8.77 0.92 -7.53
N LEU A 83 8.71 2.24 -7.43
CA LEU A 83 8.27 3.11 -8.52
C LEU A 83 9.32 3.29 -9.64
N THR A 84 10.60 3.18 -9.28
CA THR A 84 11.73 3.47 -10.17
C THR A 84 12.46 2.22 -10.67
N VAL A 85 11.95 1.01 -10.36
CA VAL A 85 12.42 -0.17 -11.09
C VAL A 85 12.15 0.08 -12.57
N PRO A 86 13.17 0.09 -13.45
CA PRO A 86 12.92 0.14 -14.87
C PRO A 86 12.06 -1.09 -15.20
N ALA A 87 11.06 -0.91 -16.05
CA ALA A 87 10.41 -2.02 -16.72
C ALA A 87 11.48 -2.80 -17.47
N ALA A 88 12.13 -3.74 -16.78
CA ALA A 88 13.03 -4.68 -17.41
C ALA A 88 12.14 -5.54 -18.31
N THR A 89 12.41 -5.36 -19.60
CA THR A 89 11.92 -6.07 -20.78
C THR A 89 11.86 -7.57 -20.59
#